data_AF-A0AA45WPS8-F1
#
_entry.id   AF-A0AA45WPS8-F1
#
_cell.length_a   1.000
_cell.length_b   1.000
_cell.length_c   1.000
_cell.angle_alpha   90.00
_cell.angle_beta   90.00
_cell.angle_gamma   90.00
#
_symmetry.space_group_name_H-M   'P 1'
#
loop_
_entity.id
_entity.type
_entity.pdbx_description
1 polymer ?
#
loop_
_entity_poly.entity_id
_entity_poly.type
_entity_poly.pdbx_seq_one_letter_code
_entity_poly.pdbx_strand_id
1 'polypeptide(L)'
;MAIYRQVHVDFWQDGFVLDLTPEEKYFFLYLMTNSKTTQCGIYELPKRIIETETGYNRETVEKLLDRFSDYGKVEYNNDTKELMIFNWIKYNKINSPKVKQCIVKELKKVKHQPFVDRFYRLCKQFGYPMDTVSVNYGEEQEKEEEQEKERKGRQRGI
;
A
#
# COMPACT_ATOMS: atom_id res chain seq x y z
N MET A 1 -22.37 -9.55 5.68
CA MET A 1 -22.03 -8.11 5.67
C MET A 1 -21.69 -7.76 4.24
N ALA A 2 -22.28 -6.72 3.65
CA ALA A 2 -21.97 -6.37 2.27
C ALA A 2 -20.46 -6.04 2.15
N ILE A 3 -19.77 -6.70 1.23
CA ILE A 3 -18.38 -6.40 0.89
C ILE A 3 -18.45 -5.31 -0.17
N TYR A 4 -18.28 -4.05 0.25
CA TYR A 4 -18.26 -2.90 -0.65
C TYR A 4 -17.04 -2.03 -0.34
N ARG A 5 -16.47 -1.41 -1.38
CA ARG A 5 -15.42 -0.39 -1.27
C ARG A 5 -16.00 0.96 -1.66
N GLN A 6 -15.89 1.93 -0.77
CA GLN A 6 -16.33 3.30 -1.03
C GLN A 6 -15.19 4.08 -1.67
N VAL A 7 -15.51 4.80 -2.74
CA VAL A 7 -14.64 5.84 -3.29
C VAL A 7 -15.32 7.17 -2.99
N HIS A 8 -14.59 8.07 -2.32
CA HIS A 8 -15.09 9.42 -2.03
C HIS A 8 -15.28 10.19 -3.34
N VAL A 9 -16.34 10.98 -3.45
CA VAL A 9 -16.60 11.82 -4.63
C VAL A 9 -15.46 12.81 -4.91
N ASP A 10 -14.76 13.25 -3.86
CA ASP A 10 -13.59 14.12 -3.90
C ASP A 10 -12.39 13.47 -4.62
N PHE A 11 -12.42 12.16 -4.87
CA PHE A 11 -11.42 11.47 -5.69
C PHE A 11 -11.18 12.20 -7.02
N TRP A 12 -12.24 12.67 -7.67
CA TRP A 12 -12.15 13.35 -8.97
C TRP A 12 -11.59 14.77 -8.88
N GLN A 13 -11.48 15.33 -7.68
CA GLN A 13 -10.95 16.67 -7.42
C GLN A 13 -9.58 16.63 -6.72
N ASP A 14 -9.05 15.44 -6.43
CA ASP A 14 -7.71 15.28 -5.87
C ASP A 14 -6.66 15.73 -6.89
N GLY A 15 -5.73 16.60 -6.49
CA GLY A 15 -4.74 17.19 -7.39
C GLY A 15 -3.89 16.15 -8.11
N PHE A 16 -3.50 15.07 -7.43
CA PHE A 16 -2.76 13.99 -8.07
C PHE A 16 -3.64 13.26 -9.08
N VAL A 17 -4.90 12.97 -8.74
CA VAL A 17 -5.82 12.30 -9.65
C VAL A 17 -6.10 13.17 -10.88
N LEU A 18 -6.21 14.48 -10.76
CA LEU A 18 -6.44 15.37 -11.91
C LEU A 18 -5.36 15.23 -12.99
N ASP A 19 -4.09 15.13 -12.58
CA ASP A 19 -2.91 15.03 -13.45
C ASP A 19 -2.75 13.66 -14.13
N LEU A 20 -3.47 12.63 -13.67
CA LEU A 20 -3.42 11.29 -14.26
C LEU A 20 -4.11 11.24 -15.63
N THR A 21 -3.55 10.41 -16.50
CA THR A 21 -4.23 10.02 -17.76
C THR A 21 -5.51 9.23 -17.47
N PRO A 22 -6.45 9.14 -18.42
CA PRO A 22 -7.66 8.32 -18.26
C PRO A 22 -7.36 6.85 -17.92
N GLU A 23 -6.31 6.29 -18.52
CA GLU A 23 -5.85 4.92 -18.27
C GLU A 23 -5.36 4.75 -16.83
N GLU A 24 -4.53 5.67 -16.34
CA GLU A 24 -4.06 5.65 -14.95
C GLU A 24 -5.22 5.85 -13.95
N LYS A 25 -6.18 6.74 -14.25
CA LYS A 25 -7.38 6.93 -13.42
C LYS A 25 -8.17 5.63 -13.28
N TYR A 26 -8.43 4.96 -14.39
CA TYR A 26 -9.12 3.67 -14.40
C TYR A 26 -8.33 2.61 -13.63
N PHE A 27 -7.02 2.51 -13.89
CA PHE A 27 -6.18 1.53 -13.21
C PHE A 27 -6.13 1.76 -11.70
N PHE A 28 -6.01 3.01 -11.24
CA PHE A 28 -5.98 3.32 -9.82
C PHE A 28 -7.33 3.02 -9.15
N LEU A 29 -8.44 3.37 -9.80
CA LEU A 29 -9.77 2.98 -9.34
C LEU A 29 -9.90 1.46 -9.20
N TYR A 30 -9.42 0.71 -10.19
CA TYR A 30 -9.39 -0.75 -10.16
C TYR A 30 -8.57 -1.29 -8.97
N LEU A 31 -7.37 -0.75 -8.72
CA LEU A 31 -6.55 -1.14 -7.56
C LEU A 31 -7.27 -0.86 -6.23
N MET A 32 -8.10 0.16 -6.15
CA MET A 32 -8.83 0.48 -4.92
C MET A 32 -10.14 -0.30 -4.74
N THR A 33 -10.69 -0.89 -5.81
CA THR A 33 -12.08 -1.40 -5.81
C THR A 33 -12.24 -2.85 -6.24
N ASN A 34 -11.18 -3.52 -6.68
CA ASN A 34 -11.25 -4.93 -7.06
C ASN A 34 -11.64 -5.84 -5.88
N SER A 35 -12.08 -7.05 -6.22
CA SER A 35 -12.62 -8.04 -5.28
C SER A 35 -11.61 -8.58 -4.26
N LYS A 36 -10.30 -8.38 -4.48
CA LYS A 36 -9.22 -8.86 -3.61
C LYS A 36 -8.85 -7.87 -2.52
N THR A 37 -9.29 -6.62 -2.62
CA THR A 37 -8.96 -5.56 -1.66
C THR A 37 -9.33 -5.94 -0.22
N THR A 38 -8.44 -5.64 0.72
CA THR A 38 -8.57 -5.89 2.16
C THR A 38 -8.79 -4.61 2.95
N GLN A 39 -9.15 -4.73 4.22
CA GLN A 39 -9.37 -3.57 5.08
C GLN A 39 -8.06 -2.81 5.39
N CYS A 40 -6.93 -3.51 5.43
CA CYS A 40 -5.60 -2.90 5.59
C CYS A 40 -5.01 -2.32 4.28
N GLY A 41 -5.60 -2.61 3.12
CA GLY A 41 -5.09 -2.14 1.84
C GLY A 41 -3.84 -2.89 1.35
N ILE A 42 -3.55 -4.05 1.95
CA ILE A 42 -2.51 -4.99 1.53
C ILE A 42 -3.16 -6.31 1.16
N TYR A 43 -2.98 -6.77 -0.07
CA TYR A 43 -3.66 -7.96 -0.56
C TYR A 43 -2.94 -8.64 -1.71
N GLU A 44 -3.16 -9.94 -1.87
CA GLU A 44 -2.63 -10.72 -2.99
C GLU A 44 -3.38 -10.37 -4.28
N LEU A 45 -2.64 -9.91 -5.28
CA LEU A 45 -3.13 -9.52 -6.60
C LEU A 45 -2.16 -10.03 -7.67
N PRO A 46 -2.28 -11.29 -8.11
CA PRO A 46 -1.50 -11.79 -9.23
C PRO A 46 -1.76 -10.94 -10.48
N LYS A 47 -0.71 -10.50 -11.16
CA LYS A 47 -0.80 -9.74 -12.43
C LYS A 47 -1.75 -10.38 -13.46
N ARG A 48 -1.91 -11.71 -13.46
CA ARG A 48 -2.86 -12.43 -14.33
C ARG A 48 -4.33 -12.07 -14.07
N ILE A 49 -4.68 -11.80 -12.81
CA ILE A 49 -6.01 -11.31 -12.44
C ILE A 49 -6.21 -9.90 -13.00
N ILE A 50 -5.20 -9.04 -12.85
CA ILE A 50 -5.23 -7.68 -13.38
C ILE A 50 -5.45 -7.68 -14.89
N GLU A 51 -4.68 -8.46 -15.65
CA GLU A 51 -4.87 -8.63 -17.10
C GLU A 51 -6.29 -9.05 -17.45
N THR A 52 -6.84 -10.01 -16.70
CA THR A 52 -8.17 -10.58 -16.98
C THR A 52 -9.29 -9.58 -16.68
N GLU A 53 -9.20 -8.85 -15.55
CA GLU A 53 -10.25 -7.94 -15.10
C GLU A 53 -10.19 -6.57 -15.80
N THR A 54 -9.01 -6.12 -16.21
CA THR A 54 -8.82 -4.83 -16.91
C THR A 54 -8.81 -4.97 -18.43
N GLY A 55 -8.52 -6.17 -18.95
CA GLY A 55 -8.30 -6.41 -20.39
C GLY A 55 -6.92 -5.98 -20.90
N TYR A 56 -6.04 -5.48 -20.03
CA TYR A 56 -4.68 -5.09 -20.40
C TYR A 56 -3.75 -6.29 -20.59
N ASN A 57 -2.75 -6.11 -21.44
CA ASN A 57 -1.66 -7.07 -21.59
C ASN A 57 -0.64 -6.93 -20.44
N ARG A 58 0.27 -7.91 -20.33
CA ARG A 58 1.29 -7.95 -19.27
C ARG A 58 2.14 -6.69 -19.21
N GLU A 59 2.60 -6.21 -20.36
CA GLU A 59 3.50 -5.07 -20.48
C GLU A 59 2.83 -3.79 -19.94
N THR A 60 1.57 -3.54 -20.32
CA THR A 60 0.79 -2.41 -19.82
C THR A 60 0.57 -2.51 -18.30
N VAL A 61 0.22 -3.69 -17.79
CA VAL A 61 0.03 -3.90 -16.34
C VAL A 61 1.32 -3.60 -15.58
N GLU A 62 2.47 -4.06 -16.07
CA GLU A 62 3.76 -3.83 -15.43
C GLU A 62 4.14 -2.35 -15.45
N LYS A 63 4.02 -1.68 -16.61
CA LYS A 63 4.27 -0.24 -16.72
C LYS A 63 3.39 0.59 -15.78
N LEU A 64 2.10 0.24 -15.66
CA LEU A 64 1.19 0.95 -14.77
C LEU A 64 1.55 0.70 -13.29
N LEU A 65 1.86 -0.53 -12.89
CA LEU A 65 2.32 -0.82 -11.53
C LEU A 65 3.60 -0.04 -11.19
N ASP A 66 4.58 -0.03 -12.10
CA ASP A 66 5.85 0.68 -11.92
C ASP A 66 5.61 2.19 -11.80
N ARG A 67 4.77 2.80 -12.65
CA ARG A 67 4.40 4.22 -12.55
C ARG A 67 3.78 4.57 -11.20
N PHE A 68 2.83 3.77 -10.71
CA PHE A 68 2.21 4.03 -9.40
C PHE A 68 3.17 3.78 -8.22
N SER A 69 4.18 2.93 -8.41
CA SER A 69 5.30 2.78 -7.48
C SER A 69 6.17 4.03 -7.47
N ASP A 70 6.52 4.57 -8.64
CA ASP A 70 7.31 5.80 -8.78
C ASP A 70 6.57 7.03 -8.21
N TYR A 71 5.24 7.08 -8.36
CA TYR A 71 4.41 8.11 -7.73
C TYR A 71 4.31 7.98 -6.21
N GLY A 72 4.83 6.89 -5.62
CA GLY A 72 4.69 6.59 -4.21
C GLY A 72 3.23 6.40 -3.78
N LYS A 73 2.39 5.79 -4.62
CA LYS A 73 0.98 5.51 -4.30
C LYS A 73 0.77 4.05 -3.91
N VAL A 74 1.48 3.15 -4.57
CA VAL A 74 1.39 1.70 -4.34
C VAL A 74 2.78 1.08 -4.32
N GLU A 75 2.88 -0.14 -3.81
CA GLU A 75 4.08 -0.97 -3.95
C GLU A 75 3.63 -2.40 -4.28
N TYR A 76 4.31 -3.04 -5.23
CA TYR A 76 4.02 -4.40 -5.66
C TYR A 76 5.20 -5.33 -5.38
N ASN A 77 4.96 -6.42 -4.65
CA ASN A 77 5.97 -7.46 -4.45
C ASN A 77 5.75 -8.60 -5.45
N ASN A 78 6.74 -8.84 -6.31
CA ASN A 78 6.64 -9.87 -7.36
C ASN A 78 6.64 -11.31 -6.81
N ASP A 79 7.35 -11.56 -5.70
CA ASP A 79 7.51 -12.91 -5.13
C ASP A 79 6.23 -13.39 -4.45
N THR A 80 5.64 -12.54 -3.61
CA THR A 80 4.40 -12.86 -2.89
C THR A 80 3.14 -12.51 -3.67
N LYS A 81 3.30 -11.75 -4.78
CA LYS A 81 2.22 -11.21 -5.61
C LYS A 81 1.28 -10.30 -4.82
N GLU A 82 1.81 -9.61 -3.83
CA GLU A 82 1.05 -8.71 -2.96
C GLU A 82 1.20 -7.26 -3.42
N LEU A 83 0.12 -6.49 -3.26
CA LEU A 83 0.10 -5.05 -3.50
C LEU A 83 -0.28 -4.32 -2.20
N MET A 84 0.40 -3.22 -1.93
CA MET A 84 0.08 -2.30 -0.84
C MET A 84 -0.31 -0.93 -1.40
N ILE A 85 -1.37 -0.31 -0.88
CA ILE A 85 -1.75 1.08 -1.19
C ILE A 85 -1.41 1.98 0.01
N PHE A 86 -0.52 2.95 -0.16
CA PHE A 86 0.05 3.69 0.98
C PHE A 86 -0.97 4.59 1.70
N ASN A 87 -1.77 5.36 0.96
CA ASN A 87 -2.73 6.28 1.58
C ASN A 87 -4.07 5.60 1.93
N TRP A 88 -4.14 4.27 1.93
CA TRP A 88 -5.39 3.53 2.11
C TRP A 88 -6.14 3.93 3.38
N ILE A 89 -5.44 3.95 4.51
CA ILE A 89 -6.03 4.23 5.84
C ILE A 89 -6.50 5.67 6.04
N LYS A 90 -6.01 6.62 5.22
CA LYS A 90 -6.47 8.02 5.24
C LYS A 90 -7.91 8.13 4.76
N TYR A 91 -8.28 7.33 3.77
CA TYR A 91 -9.61 7.35 3.15
C TYR A 91 -10.52 6.22 3.66
N ASN A 92 -9.94 5.14 4.20
CA ASN A 92 -10.68 3.99 4.75
C ASN A 92 -10.55 3.98 6.27
N LYS A 93 -11.52 4.58 6.96
CA LYS A 93 -11.51 4.75 8.43
C LYS A 93 -11.28 3.42 9.17
N ILE A 94 -10.31 3.41 10.08
CA ILE A 94 -9.93 2.23 10.89
C ILE A 94 -10.41 2.30 12.36
N ASN A 95 -11.35 3.20 12.67
CA ASN A 95 -11.65 3.55 14.06
C ASN A 95 -12.50 2.51 14.80
N SER A 96 -13.29 1.71 14.07
CA SER A 96 -14.19 0.73 14.70
C SER A 96 -13.39 -0.46 15.25
N PRO A 97 -13.67 -0.93 16.49
CA PRO A 97 -13.01 -2.11 17.06
C PRO A 97 -13.10 -3.35 16.15
N LYS A 98 -14.23 -3.54 15.46
CA LYS A 98 -14.42 -4.65 14.51
C LYS A 98 -13.49 -4.53 13.30
N VAL A 99 -13.31 -3.31 12.79
CA VAL A 99 -12.43 -3.00 11.67
C VAL A 99 -10.97 -3.22 12.07
N LYS A 100 -10.56 -2.75 13.25
CA LYS A 100 -9.22 -3.01 13.81
C LYS A 100 -8.91 -4.50 13.93
N GLN A 101 -9.85 -5.29 14.46
CA GLN A 101 -9.70 -6.74 14.56
C GLN A 101 -9.59 -7.41 13.18
N CYS A 102 -10.33 -6.93 12.18
CA CYS A 102 -10.22 -7.41 10.80
C CYS A 102 -8.84 -7.13 10.23
N ILE A 103 -8.35 -5.90 10.36
CA ILE A 103 -7.01 -5.48 9.93
C ILE A 103 -5.94 -6.36 10.57
N VAL A 104 -5.98 -6.59 11.88
CA VAL A 104 -4.99 -7.45 12.57
C VAL A 104 -5.01 -8.89 12.01
N LYS A 105 -6.18 -9.43 11.66
CA LYS A 105 -6.30 -10.75 11.03
C LYS A 105 -5.75 -10.76 9.61
N GLU A 106 -5.94 -9.69 8.85
CA GLU A 106 -5.44 -9.54 7.49
C GLU A 106 -3.92 -9.39 7.48
N LEU A 107 -3.35 -8.54 8.34
CA LEU A 107 -1.89 -8.35 8.46
C LEU A 107 -1.16 -9.64 8.80
N LYS A 108 -1.74 -10.52 9.62
CA LYS A 108 -1.17 -11.85 9.91
C LYS A 108 -1.10 -12.78 8.69
N LYS A 109 -1.84 -12.49 7.63
CA LYS A 109 -1.84 -13.27 6.37
C LYS A 109 -0.90 -12.67 5.31
N VAL A 110 -0.41 -11.46 5.53
CA VAL A 110 0.54 -10.81 4.62
C VAL A 110 1.86 -11.58 4.66
N LYS A 111 2.32 -12.00 3.48
CA LYS A 111 3.54 -12.79 3.32
C LYS A 111 4.77 -11.88 3.32
N HIS A 112 4.68 -10.73 2.65
CA HIS A 112 5.77 -9.77 2.56
C HIS A 112 5.82 -8.85 3.80
N GLN A 113 6.66 -9.21 4.77
CA GLN A 113 6.77 -8.50 6.06
C GLN A 113 7.06 -6.99 5.95
N PRO A 114 7.88 -6.50 4.99
CA PRO A 114 8.09 -5.05 4.84
C PRO A 114 6.81 -4.24 4.62
N PHE A 115 5.75 -4.82 4.04
CA PHE A 115 4.45 -4.15 3.93
C PHE A 115 3.75 -4.00 5.29
N VAL A 116 3.91 -4.97 6.17
CA VAL A 116 3.35 -4.92 7.54
C VAL A 116 4.05 -3.80 8.33
N ASP A 117 5.37 -3.73 8.26
CA ASP A 117 6.16 -2.66 8.91
C ASP A 117 5.76 -1.28 8.38
N ARG A 118 5.68 -1.14 7.05
CA ARG A 118 5.26 0.11 6.39
C ARG A 118 3.85 0.49 6.80
N PHE A 119 2.91 -0.45 6.92
CA PHE A 119 1.55 -0.19 7.37
C PHE A 119 1.53 0.43 8.77
N TYR A 120 2.27 -0.14 9.72
CA TYR A 120 2.35 0.41 11.09
C TYR A 120 3.00 1.80 11.12
N ARG A 121 4.03 2.06 10.30
CA ARG A 121 4.62 3.40 10.15
C ARG A 121 3.60 4.42 9.65
N LEU A 122 2.83 4.08 8.62
CA LEU A 122 1.78 4.96 8.07
C LEU A 122 0.65 5.18 9.07
N CYS A 123 0.24 4.15 9.83
CA CYS A 123 -0.72 4.29 10.93
C CYS A 123 -0.27 5.34 11.95
N LYS A 124 1.00 5.32 12.37
CA LYS A 124 1.57 6.32 13.28
C LYS A 124 1.58 7.71 12.62
N GLN A 125 2.05 7.81 11.37
CA GLN A 125 2.14 9.07 10.64
C GLN A 125 0.79 9.78 10.46
N PHE A 126 -0.28 9.02 10.19
CA PHE A 126 -1.62 9.57 9.98
C PHE A 126 -2.43 9.75 11.28
N GLY A 127 -1.84 9.51 12.46
CA GLY A 127 -2.52 9.68 13.74
C GLY A 127 -3.54 8.59 14.05
N TYR A 128 -3.39 7.41 13.45
CA TYR A 128 -4.20 6.22 13.71
C TYR A 128 -3.35 5.10 14.31
N PRO A 129 -2.76 5.27 15.51
CA PRO A 129 -1.94 4.23 16.11
C PRO A 129 -2.75 2.95 16.30
N MET A 130 -2.18 1.86 15.81
CA MET A 130 -2.64 0.50 16.02
C MET A 130 -1.64 -0.18 16.93
N ASP A 131 -2.12 -0.95 17.90
CA ASP A 131 -1.25 -1.78 18.72
C ASP A 131 -0.45 -2.68 17.78
N THR A 132 0.87 -2.51 17.81
CA THR A 132 1.78 -3.41 17.10
C THR A 132 1.60 -4.78 17.74
N VAL A 133 1.23 -5.78 16.95
CA VAL A 133 1.50 -7.15 17.38
C VAL A 133 3.00 -7.19 17.49
N SER A 134 3.52 -7.37 18.70
CA SER A 134 4.96 -7.36 19.01
C SER A 134 5.67 -8.44 18.19
N VAL A 135 6.07 -8.07 16.98
CA VAL A 135 7.02 -8.77 16.13
C VAL A 135 8.27 -7.91 16.20
N ASN A 136 9.31 -8.49 16.77
CA ASN A 136 10.47 -7.85 17.39
C ASN A 136 11.45 -7.21 16.37
N TYR A 137 10.95 -6.49 15.36
CA TYR A 137 11.73 -6.02 14.19
C TYR A 137 12.07 -4.51 14.21
N GLY A 138 11.37 -3.71 15.02
CA GLY A 138 11.49 -2.25 14.99
C GLY A 138 12.86 -1.70 15.39
N GLU A 139 13.60 -2.43 16.23
CA GLU A 139 14.92 -1.99 16.71
C GLU A 139 16.07 -2.28 15.73
N GLU A 140 15.89 -3.19 14.77
CA GLU A 140 16.95 -3.55 13.82
C GLU A 140 16.98 -2.59 12.62
N GLN A 141 15.81 -2.18 12.10
CA GLN A 141 15.74 -1.24 10.97
C GLN A 141 16.15 0.20 11.35
N GLU A 142 15.83 0.67 12.56
CA GLU A 142 16.28 2.00 13.03
C GLU A 142 17.82 2.05 13.14
N LYS A 143 18.46 0.95 13.57
CA LYS A 143 19.92 0.82 13.63
C LYS A 143 20.55 0.78 12.24
N GLU A 144 19.92 0.12 11.27
CA GLU A 144 20.40 0.08 9.89
C GLU A 144 20.28 1.46 9.20
N GLU A 145 19.16 2.17 9.39
CA GLU A 145 18.98 3.53 8.85
C GLU A 145 19.92 4.56 9.50
N GLU A 146 20.21 4.45 10.80
CA GLU A 146 21.24 5.28 11.46
C GLU A 146 22.64 4.97 10.91
N GLN A 147 23.01 3.70 10.77
CA GLN A 147 24.31 3.30 10.22
C GLN A 147 24.50 3.74 8.75
N GLU A 148 23.43 3.72 7.95
CA GLU A 148 23.49 4.17 6.56
C GLU A 148 23.62 5.69 6.44
N LYS A 149 22.96 6.45 7.33
CA LYS A 149 23.11 7.92 7.42
C LYS A 149 24.51 8.31 7.88
N GLU A 150 25.10 7.60 8.85
CA GLU A 150 26.48 7.84 9.28
C GLU A 150 27.51 7.54 8.18
N ARG A 151 27.32 6.44 7.43
CA ARG A 151 28.18 6.10 6.28
C ARG A 151 28.13 7.15 5.17
N LYS A 152 26.94 7.67 4.84
CA LYS A 152 26.76 8.73 3.83
C LYS A 152 27.30 10.08 4.30
N GLY A 153 27.28 10.36 5.60
CA GLY A 153 27.87 11.57 6.20
C GLY A 153 29.40 11.61 6.11
N ARG A 154 30.08 10.47 6.32
CA ARG A 154 31.55 10.38 6.25
C ARG A 154 32.15 10.52 4.86
N GLN A 155 31.41 10.21 3.79
CA GLN A 155 31.89 10.32 2.40
C GLN A 155 31.77 11.73 1.80
N ARG A 156 31.06 12.67 2.44
CA ARG A 156 30.86 14.05 1.95
C ARG A 156 31.78 15.09 2.61
N GLY A 157 32.74 14.65 3.42
CA GLY A 157 33.63 15.52 4.21
C GLY A 157 35.11 15.48 3.80
N ILE A 158 35.41 15.20 2.53
CA ILE A 158 36.76 15.33 1.93
C ILE A 158 36.67 16.29 0.75
#